data_AF-A0A2I1C7K3-F1
#
_entry.id   AF-A0A2I1C7K3-F1
#
_cell.length_a   1.000
_cell.length_b   1.000
_cell.length_c   1.000
_cell.angle_alpha   90.00
_cell.angle_beta   90.00
_cell.angle_gamma   90.00
#
_symmetry.space_group_name_H-M   'P 1'
#
loop_
_entity.id
_entity.type
_entity.pdbx_description
1 polymer ?
#
loop_
_entity_poly.entity_id
_entity_poly.type
_entity_poly.pdbx_seq_one_letter_code
_entity_poly.pdbx_strand_id
1 'polypeptide(L)'
;MPFDAKDAVKFIDEYRKYLQFQSTIENLKNPPEQYLMPSTDLLGGLDNIRQKAQSHDYSSHWDFELDLRQLINSAHDDHLTLQLCSTVLFRFSNSLPLVSLSSDGLELPQVYTLDDAQLLLRGVQSVSPVVSIDGQDAAQYLESFSSEAALHDPDAQYNTNFPSLASQTALGTPRNNGLWSRNLGEKWTGDRLTLAFANGSTIESQRTADLIPLEFPYRNGTALFNARCRKEPIPTTAVAASDSGAYPNTTWSSYGGLIAGYFSEEEALQDVGVLAVTTFSVDSATLQQVTVDFLRNATEAGKKRIIVDLSGNPGGSLTAGVDLFHIFFPDVVPYTATRLRAHPGAEFLTKAFSGLAQSSRKLQFELWEGNPFSWQAAVTPNQDGNFKSLESWYGPYEIDGAPLSNLYANFNFSSISTTHSPITGYGPIPLDPSQRLFVPEDIVIITDGNCVSTCAYFVDRMQRQGVRTVAFGGRPQYGPMQAIGGTRGGQNLAYGGIYSYVETAHGLIRESLRNGSSLMSMQEWAQFNRSIPIDPDEFPFVFGGGVNLRNEYAPGDDETPQQFTYKAADCRRFHTAESWFSQEAVWRAAAAALFGGNSSCVQGSMSNARAVVECRRLVYMYSVCPR
;
A
#
# COMPACT_ATOMS: atom_id res chain seq x y z
N MET A 1 22.01 -21.94 -4.49
CA MET A 1 21.07 -23.04 -4.18
C MET A 1 20.84 -23.85 -5.45
N PRO A 2 20.76 -25.20 -5.41
CA PRO A 2 20.46 -26.00 -6.59
C PRO A 2 19.05 -25.71 -7.12
N PHE A 3 18.87 -25.77 -8.44
CA PHE A 3 17.57 -25.61 -9.10
C PHE A 3 16.87 -26.96 -9.29
N ASP A 4 15.60 -27.06 -8.91
CA ASP A 4 14.75 -28.24 -9.13
C ASP A 4 13.61 -27.88 -10.10
N ALA A 5 13.80 -28.23 -11.37
CA ALA A 5 12.87 -27.88 -12.44
C ALA A 5 11.46 -28.47 -12.24
N LYS A 6 11.37 -29.72 -11.78
CA LYS A 6 10.08 -30.41 -11.62
C LYS A 6 9.23 -29.72 -10.57
N ASP A 7 9.86 -29.40 -9.45
CA ASP A 7 9.18 -28.75 -8.34
C ASP A 7 8.93 -27.26 -8.60
N ALA A 8 9.78 -26.58 -9.36
CA ALA A 8 9.52 -25.23 -9.87
C ALA A 8 8.28 -25.18 -10.78
N VAL A 9 8.15 -26.11 -11.72
CA VAL A 9 6.94 -26.21 -12.56
C VAL A 9 5.70 -26.45 -11.70
N LYS A 10 5.78 -27.37 -10.73
CA LYS A 10 4.68 -27.64 -9.78
C LYS A 10 4.32 -26.39 -8.97
N PHE A 11 5.32 -25.63 -8.50
CA PHE A 11 5.10 -24.39 -7.76
C PHE A 11 4.28 -23.40 -8.60
N ILE A 12 4.68 -23.15 -9.86
CA ILE A 12 3.98 -22.20 -10.73
C ILE A 12 2.56 -22.66 -11.05
N ASP A 13 2.35 -23.96 -11.32
CA ASP A 13 1.04 -24.53 -11.61
C ASP A 13 0.05 -24.33 -10.44
N GLU A 14 0.51 -24.49 -9.21
CA GLU A 14 -0.31 -24.30 -8.02
C GLU A 14 -0.44 -22.81 -7.62
N TYR A 15 0.63 -22.03 -7.70
CA TYR A 15 0.62 -20.60 -7.39
C TYR A 15 -0.31 -19.82 -8.33
N ARG A 16 -0.40 -20.22 -9.60
CA ARG A 16 -1.36 -19.64 -10.56
C ARG A 16 -2.78 -19.62 -10.01
N LYS A 17 -3.19 -20.62 -9.21
CA LYS A 17 -4.55 -20.69 -8.63
C LYS A 17 -4.76 -19.64 -7.55
N TYR A 18 -3.74 -19.33 -6.76
CA TYR A 18 -3.76 -18.20 -5.82
C TYR A 18 -3.78 -16.87 -6.57
N LEU A 19 -2.95 -16.73 -7.60
CA LEU A 19 -2.86 -15.48 -8.35
C LEU A 19 -4.18 -15.11 -9.02
N GLN A 20 -5.03 -16.08 -9.41
CA GLN A 20 -6.37 -15.79 -9.96
C GLN A 20 -7.27 -14.93 -9.03
N PHE A 21 -6.99 -14.88 -7.73
CA PHE A 21 -7.72 -14.03 -6.79
C PHE A 21 -7.27 -12.56 -6.82
N GLN A 22 -6.17 -12.24 -7.51
CA GLN A 22 -5.77 -10.85 -7.75
C GLN A 22 -6.81 -10.15 -8.62
N SER A 23 -7.40 -9.09 -8.08
CA SER A 23 -8.54 -8.42 -8.71
C SER A 23 -8.18 -7.56 -9.92
N THR A 24 -6.90 -7.23 -10.12
CA THR A 24 -6.44 -6.28 -11.15
C THR A 24 -5.75 -6.92 -12.35
N ILE A 25 -5.81 -8.26 -12.52
CA ILE A 25 -5.07 -8.97 -13.59
C ILE A 25 -5.34 -8.36 -14.97
N GLU A 26 -6.62 -8.16 -15.30
CA GLU A 26 -7.04 -7.64 -16.61
C GLU A 26 -6.63 -6.17 -16.80
N ASN A 27 -6.82 -5.33 -15.77
CA ASN A 27 -6.43 -3.92 -15.81
C ASN A 27 -4.91 -3.73 -15.88
N LEU A 28 -4.12 -4.56 -15.20
CA LEU A 28 -2.66 -4.51 -15.28
C LEU A 28 -2.16 -4.86 -16.68
N LYS A 29 -2.80 -5.83 -17.33
CA LYS A 29 -2.44 -6.24 -18.69
C LYS A 29 -2.77 -5.15 -19.72
N ASN A 30 -3.91 -4.47 -19.55
CA ASN A 30 -4.36 -3.40 -20.45
C ASN A 30 -4.75 -2.15 -19.64
N PRO A 31 -3.79 -1.42 -19.07
CA PRO A 31 -4.11 -0.30 -18.20
C PRO A 31 -4.64 0.89 -19.01
N PRO A 32 -5.49 1.74 -18.42
CA PRO A 32 -5.94 2.95 -19.08
C PRO A 32 -4.78 3.91 -19.33
N GLU A 33 -4.90 4.80 -20.32
CA GLU A 33 -3.82 5.69 -20.76
C GLU A 33 -3.23 6.55 -19.62
N GLN A 34 -4.08 6.93 -18.66
CA GLN A 34 -3.70 7.74 -17.49
C GLN A 34 -2.88 6.98 -16.43
N TYR A 35 -2.81 5.65 -16.49
CA TYR A 35 -1.99 4.87 -15.57
C TYR A 35 -0.51 5.11 -15.87
N LEU A 36 0.25 5.42 -14.82
CA LEU A 36 1.63 5.87 -14.95
C LEU A 36 2.64 4.71 -15.05
N MET A 37 2.25 3.51 -14.61
CA MET A 37 3.13 2.34 -14.64
C MET A 37 3.03 1.58 -15.96
N PRO A 38 4.06 0.80 -16.34
CA PRO A 38 4.00 -0.09 -17.49
C PRO A 38 2.86 -1.12 -17.37
N SER A 39 2.37 -1.59 -18.52
CA SER A 39 1.47 -2.74 -18.57
C SER A 39 2.18 -4.02 -18.13
N THR A 40 1.49 -4.88 -17.39
CA THR A 40 2.01 -6.12 -16.83
C THR A 40 1.06 -7.28 -17.10
N ASP A 41 1.51 -8.27 -17.88
CA ASP A 41 0.79 -9.54 -18.06
C ASP A 41 1.24 -10.57 -17.03
N LEU A 42 0.61 -10.56 -15.86
CA LEU A 42 0.93 -11.47 -14.76
C LEU A 42 0.81 -12.95 -15.14
N LEU A 43 -0.25 -13.33 -15.85
CA LEU A 43 -0.50 -14.73 -16.20
C LEU A 43 0.42 -15.22 -17.32
N GLY A 44 0.67 -14.37 -18.32
CA GLY A 44 1.64 -14.65 -19.39
C GLY A 44 3.08 -14.68 -18.87
N GLY A 45 3.41 -13.82 -17.90
CA GLY A 45 4.69 -13.85 -17.20
C GLY A 45 4.91 -15.18 -16.46
N LEU A 46 3.88 -15.69 -15.76
CA LEU A 46 3.95 -17.02 -15.13
C LEU A 46 4.15 -18.13 -16.16
N ASP A 47 3.53 -18.03 -17.35
CA ASP A 47 3.73 -19.00 -18.43
C ASP A 47 5.18 -19.02 -18.93
N ASN A 48 5.78 -17.84 -19.09
CA ASN A 48 7.19 -17.70 -19.47
C ASN A 48 8.14 -18.32 -18.42
N ILE A 49 7.92 -17.99 -17.14
CA ILE A 49 8.71 -18.54 -16.02
C ILE A 49 8.57 -20.07 -15.96
N ARG A 50 7.33 -20.58 -16.09
CA ARG A 50 7.05 -22.01 -16.14
C ARG A 50 7.78 -22.70 -17.29
N GLN A 51 7.77 -22.11 -18.49
CA GLN A 51 8.46 -22.64 -19.66
C GLN A 51 9.98 -22.67 -19.46
N LYS A 52 10.56 -21.58 -18.93
CA LYS A 52 11.99 -21.49 -18.61
C LYS A 52 12.40 -22.53 -17.56
N ALA A 53 11.56 -22.74 -16.54
CA ALA A 53 11.76 -23.79 -15.54
C ALA A 53 11.72 -25.20 -16.15
N GLN A 54 10.72 -25.48 -16.99
CA GLN A 54 10.58 -26.75 -17.69
C GLN A 54 11.75 -27.05 -18.65
N SER A 55 12.37 -26.00 -19.21
CA SER A 55 13.51 -26.11 -20.13
C SER A 55 14.86 -26.24 -19.41
N HIS A 56 14.88 -26.20 -18.08
CA HIS A 56 16.10 -26.20 -17.25
C HIS A 56 17.02 -24.99 -17.49
N ASP A 57 16.46 -23.84 -17.86
CA ASP A 57 17.21 -22.63 -18.23
C ASP A 57 17.54 -21.70 -17.04
N TYR A 58 17.29 -22.15 -15.81
CA TYR A 58 17.70 -21.45 -14.59
C TYR A 58 19.02 -21.98 -14.06
N SER A 59 19.96 -21.07 -13.79
CA SER A 59 21.28 -21.44 -13.23
C SER A 59 21.21 -21.80 -11.75
N SER A 60 20.22 -21.27 -11.03
CA SER A 60 19.99 -21.53 -9.60
C SER A 60 18.52 -21.35 -9.22
N HIS A 61 18.15 -21.84 -8.02
CA HIS A 61 16.80 -21.59 -7.48
C HIS A 61 16.55 -20.11 -7.16
N TRP A 62 17.60 -19.36 -6.80
CA TRP A 62 17.46 -17.91 -6.58
C TRP A 62 17.12 -17.17 -7.88
N ASP A 63 17.71 -17.55 -9.02
CA ASP A 63 17.36 -16.94 -10.31
C ASP A 63 15.88 -17.18 -10.67
N PHE A 64 15.35 -18.36 -10.33
CA PHE A 64 13.93 -18.68 -10.51
C PHE A 64 13.01 -17.83 -9.62
N GLU A 65 13.34 -17.72 -8.33
CA GLU A 65 12.54 -16.91 -7.40
C GLU A 65 12.66 -15.41 -7.67
N LEU A 66 13.81 -14.93 -8.16
CA LEU A 66 13.99 -13.55 -8.57
C LEU A 66 13.11 -13.18 -9.77
N ASP A 67 13.10 -14.01 -10.83
CA ASP A 67 12.21 -13.79 -11.99
C ASP A 67 10.74 -13.71 -11.54
N LEU A 68 10.34 -14.59 -10.62
CA LEU A 68 8.97 -14.62 -10.09
C LEU A 68 8.65 -13.38 -9.25
N ARG A 69 9.56 -12.95 -8.38
CA ARG A 69 9.40 -11.72 -7.60
C ARG A 69 9.32 -10.49 -8.51
N GLN A 70 10.17 -10.40 -9.53
CA GLN A 70 10.15 -9.28 -10.48
C GLN A 70 8.83 -9.19 -11.23
N LEU A 71 8.28 -10.33 -11.65
CA LEU A 71 6.95 -10.38 -12.27
C LEU A 71 5.87 -9.86 -11.32
N ILE A 72 5.85 -10.31 -10.06
CA ILE A 72 4.85 -9.85 -9.09
C ILE A 72 5.01 -8.36 -8.78
N ASN A 73 6.24 -7.88 -8.56
CA ASN A 73 6.50 -6.47 -8.29
C ASN A 73 6.16 -5.54 -9.46
N SER A 74 6.22 -6.04 -10.71
CA SER A 74 5.82 -5.25 -11.88
C SER A 74 4.33 -4.89 -11.92
N ALA A 75 3.51 -5.44 -11.01
CA ALA A 75 2.13 -5.02 -10.82
C ALA A 75 2.00 -3.64 -10.14
N HIS A 76 3.05 -3.16 -9.45
CA HIS A 76 3.01 -1.92 -8.66
C HIS A 76 1.79 -1.87 -7.71
N ASP A 77 1.56 -2.99 -7.04
CA ASP A 77 0.44 -3.20 -6.12
C ASP A 77 0.96 -3.74 -4.78
N ASP A 78 0.94 -2.91 -3.74
CA ASP A 78 1.40 -3.24 -2.38
C ASP A 78 0.58 -4.35 -1.71
N HIS A 79 -0.66 -4.60 -2.14
CA HIS A 79 -1.43 -5.75 -1.67
C HIS A 79 -1.01 -7.07 -2.36
N LEU A 80 -0.45 -7.01 -3.57
CA LEU A 80 0.03 -8.19 -4.29
C LEU A 80 1.50 -8.46 -3.93
N THR A 81 1.70 -9.40 -3.01
CA THR A 81 3.03 -9.71 -2.49
C THR A 81 3.33 -11.20 -2.63
N LEU A 82 4.59 -11.50 -2.91
CA LEU A 82 5.10 -12.86 -2.95
C LEU A 82 6.48 -12.92 -2.29
N GLN A 83 6.48 -13.34 -1.03
CA GLN A 83 7.70 -13.59 -0.28
C GLN A 83 8.17 -15.02 -0.58
N LEU A 84 9.42 -15.15 -0.98
CA LEU A 84 10.03 -16.41 -1.40
C LEU A 84 11.22 -16.75 -0.51
N CYS A 85 11.56 -18.04 -0.39
CA CYS A 85 12.48 -18.53 0.63
C CYS A 85 13.92 -18.03 0.46
N SER A 86 14.38 -17.85 -0.79
CA SER A 86 15.75 -17.43 -1.08
C SER A 86 15.92 -15.91 -1.04
N THR A 87 14.83 -15.15 -1.21
CA THR A 87 14.84 -13.67 -1.25
C THR A 87 14.72 -13.03 0.15
N VAL A 88 14.80 -13.82 1.21
CA VAL A 88 14.72 -13.34 2.61
C VAL A 88 15.85 -13.87 3.49
N LEU A 89 16.94 -14.34 2.88
CA LEU A 89 18.11 -14.83 3.61
C LEU A 89 19.11 -13.72 3.90
N PHE A 90 19.25 -12.81 2.96
CA PHE A 90 20.16 -11.68 3.04
C PHE A 90 19.35 -10.40 3.02
N ARG A 91 19.77 -9.45 3.85
CA ARG A 91 19.41 -8.05 3.72
C ARG A 91 20.59 -7.35 3.09
N PHE A 92 20.38 -6.82 1.89
CA PHE A 92 21.38 -5.98 1.26
C PHE A 92 21.32 -4.57 1.85
N SER A 93 22.43 -3.85 1.89
CA SER A 93 22.41 -2.47 2.36
C SER A 93 23.45 -1.60 1.65
N ASN A 94 23.11 -0.33 1.47
CA ASN A 94 24.04 0.73 1.10
C ASN A 94 24.36 1.52 2.37
N SER A 95 25.65 1.59 2.75
CA SER A 95 26.06 2.11 4.07
C SER A 95 25.76 3.60 4.32
N LEU A 96 25.50 4.37 3.26
CA LEU A 96 25.22 5.81 3.35
C LEU A 96 23.76 6.11 2.95
N PRO A 97 22.89 6.45 3.91
CA PRO A 97 21.57 6.99 3.62
C PRO A 97 21.66 8.32 2.89
N LEU A 98 20.74 8.50 1.94
CA LEU A 98 20.60 9.71 1.16
C LEU A 98 19.29 10.40 1.54
N VAL A 99 19.18 11.67 1.16
CA VAL A 99 17.98 12.50 1.27
C VAL A 99 17.86 13.38 0.02
N SER A 100 16.65 13.85 -0.29
CA SER A 100 16.42 14.81 -1.37
C SER A 100 15.88 16.10 -0.80
N LEU A 101 16.67 17.18 -0.89
CA LEU A 101 16.39 18.44 -0.20
C LEU A 101 16.37 19.62 -1.16
N SER A 102 15.33 20.44 -1.04
CA SER A 102 15.18 21.74 -1.67
C SER A 102 15.69 22.85 -0.74
N SER A 103 16.17 23.94 -1.32
CA SER A 103 16.62 25.12 -0.56
C SER A 103 15.48 25.84 0.16
N ASP A 104 14.27 25.81 -0.39
CA ASP A 104 13.10 26.55 0.10
C ASP A 104 11.79 25.72 0.10
N GLY A 105 11.86 24.49 -0.39
CA GLY A 105 10.71 23.59 -0.54
C GLY A 105 9.89 23.83 -1.81
N LEU A 106 10.38 24.69 -2.73
CA LEU A 106 9.77 25.02 -4.01
C LEU A 106 10.73 24.76 -5.18
N GLU A 107 12.01 25.12 -5.02
CA GLU A 107 13.07 24.82 -5.98
C GLU A 107 13.35 23.33 -6.07
N LEU A 108 13.86 22.88 -7.22
CA LEU A 108 14.16 21.48 -7.45
C LEU A 108 15.14 20.95 -6.39
N PRO A 109 14.84 19.82 -5.73
CA PRO A 109 15.68 19.29 -4.69
C PRO A 109 16.95 18.67 -5.27
N GLN A 110 18.02 18.69 -4.48
CA GLN A 110 19.27 18.00 -4.77
C GLN A 110 19.46 16.85 -3.79
N VAL A 111 20.26 15.86 -4.17
CA VAL A 111 20.53 14.68 -3.34
C VAL A 111 21.72 14.97 -2.41
N TYR A 112 21.58 14.64 -1.12
CA TYR A 112 22.65 14.76 -0.12
C TYR A 112 22.76 13.47 0.67
N THR A 113 23.90 13.25 1.33
CA THR A 113 23.95 12.24 2.39
C THR A 113 23.13 12.70 3.60
N LEU A 114 22.64 11.78 4.41
CA LEU A 114 21.90 12.13 5.63
C LEU A 114 22.75 12.92 6.63
N ASP A 115 24.06 12.69 6.67
CA ASP A 115 24.98 13.46 7.52
C ASP A 115 25.19 14.88 6.97
N ASP A 116 25.33 15.04 5.65
CA ASP A 116 25.40 16.35 4.99
C ASP A 116 24.11 17.17 5.20
N ALA A 117 22.95 16.51 5.26
CA ALA A 117 21.68 17.15 5.59
C ALA A 117 21.69 17.79 6.98
N GLN A 118 22.35 17.17 7.97
CA GLN A 118 22.50 17.75 9.30
C GLN A 118 23.42 18.98 9.29
N LEU A 119 24.43 19.00 8.41
CA LEU A 119 25.29 20.17 8.21
C LEU A 119 24.53 21.32 7.53
N LEU A 120 23.69 21.01 6.54
CA LEU A 120 22.79 21.98 5.91
C LEU A 120 21.82 22.59 6.92
N LEU A 121 21.23 21.77 7.80
CA LEU A 121 20.36 22.25 8.88
C LEU A 121 21.07 23.26 9.80
N ARG A 122 22.38 23.08 10.02
CA ARG A 122 23.22 24.00 10.82
C ARG A 122 23.71 25.21 10.03
N GLY A 123 23.30 25.38 8.78
CA GLY A 123 23.65 26.51 7.92
C GLY A 123 25.05 26.43 7.30
N VAL A 124 25.68 25.24 7.24
CA VAL A 124 27.01 25.07 6.64
C VAL A 124 26.93 25.21 5.12
N GLN A 125 27.52 26.27 4.58
CA GLN A 125 27.44 26.62 3.15
C GLN A 125 28.35 25.77 2.24
N SER A 126 29.32 25.06 2.80
CA SER A 126 30.30 24.27 2.02
C SER A 126 29.83 22.84 1.68
N VAL A 127 28.59 22.48 2.02
CA VAL A 127 28.02 21.17 1.71
C VAL A 127 27.71 21.08 0.22
N SER A 128 28.16 20.01 -0.43
CA SER A 128 27.92 19.79 -1.87
C SER A 128 26.95 18.62 -2.06
N PRO A 129 26.01 18.70 -3.01
CA PRO A 129 25.13 17.57 -3.30
C PRO A 129 25.87 16.43 -4.00
N VAL A 130 25.34 15.21 -3.85
CA VAL A 130 25.68 14.04 -4.65
C VAL A 130 25.09 14.22 -6.03
N VAL A 131 25.95 14.26 -7.05
CA VAL A 131 25.56 14.43 -8.47
C VAL A 131 25.67 13.15 -9.26
N SER A 132 26.44 12.17 -8.79
CA SER A 132 26.54 10.87 -9.45
C SER A 132 26.67 9.70 -8.49
N ILE A 133 26.02 8.60 -8.84
CA ILE A 133 26.08 7.28 -8.20
C ILE A 133 26.60 6.28 -9.24
N ASP A 134 27.76 5.66 -8.99
CA ASP A 134 28.43 4.73 -9.90
C ASP A 134 28.56 5.26 -11.35
N GLY A 135 28.82 6.56 -11.50
CA GLY A 135 29.01 7.20 -12.80
C GLY A 135 27.71 7.57 -13.53
N GLN A 136 26.54 7.31 -12.95
CA GLN A 136 25.24 7.74 -13.47
C GLN A 136 24.75 8.97 -12.69
N ASP A 137 23.88 9.80 -13.29
CA ASP A 137 23.23 10.91 -12.59
C ASP A 137 22.50 10.40 -11.33
N ALA A 138 22.69 11.08 -10.20
CA ALA A 138 22.20 10.60 -8.91
C ALA A 138 20.66 10.49 -8.87
N ALA A 139 19.93 11.46 -9.44
CA ALA A 139 18.48 11.43 -9.43
C ALA A 139 17.93 10.35 -10.37
N GLN A 140 18.50 10.22 -11.57
CA GLN A 140 18.11 9.16 -12.53
C GLN A 140 18.41 7.76 -11.98
N TYR A 141 19.56 7.59 -11.32
CA TYR A 141 19.91 6.33 -10.68
C TYR A 141 18.86 5.99 -9.62
N LEU A 142 18.52 6.93 -8.73
CA LEU A 142 17.55 6.70 -7.64
C LEU A 142 16.13 6.46 -8.15
N GLU A 143 15.71 7.15 -9.22
CA GLU A 143 14.43 6.87 -9.91
C GLU A 143 14.39 5.43 -10.44
N SER A 144 15.43 4.99 -11.15
CA SER A 144 15.54 3.61 -11.62
C SER A 144 15.67 2.60 -10.47
N PHE A 145 16.29 3.00 -9.37
CA PHE A 145 16.45 2.14 -8.20
C PHE A 145 15.10 1.82 -7.55
N SER A 146 14.27 2.84 -7.35
CA SER A 146 12.93 2.72 -6.74
C SER A 146 11.81 2.34 -7.71
N SER A 147 12.09 2.19 -9.01
CA SER A 147 11.06 1.95 -10.02
C SER A 147 10.27 0.65 -9.83
N GLU A 148 10.78 -0.29 -9.02
CA GLU A 148 10.14 -1.57 -8.69
C GLU A 148 9.42 -1.55 -7.33
N ALA A 149 9.35 -0.38 -6.67
CA ALA A 149 8.55 -0.24 -5.47
C ALA A 149 7.07 -0.49 -5.79
N ALA A 150 6.34 -1.07 -4.82
CA ALA A 150 4.95 -1.47 -4.96
C ALA A 150 3.96 -0.28 -4.89
N LEU A 151 4.35 0.85 -5.48
CA LEU A 151 3.56 2.08 -5.59
C LEU A 151 3.34 2.37 -7.06
N HIS A 152 2.18 2.92 -7.41
CA HIS A 152 1.76 3.18 -8.78
C HIS A 152 1.94 4.64 -9.22
N ASP A 153 2.73 5.40 -8.47
CA ASP A 153 3.10 6.79 -8.76
C ASP A 153 4.63 6.94 -8.71
N PRO A 154 5.31 7.36 -9.80
CA PRO A 154 6.77 7.43 -9.82
C PRO A 154 7.37 8.42 -8.81
N ASP A 155 6.63 9.47 -8.46
CA ASP A 155 7.08 10.45 -7.48
C ASP A 155 6.99 9.88 -6.05
N ALA A 156 5.91 9.14 -5.75
CA ALA A 156 5.82 8.35 -4.52
C ALA A 156 6.88 7.23 -4.46
N GLN A 157 7.15 6.53 -5.57
CA GLN A 157 8.24 5.55 -5.66
C GLN A 157 9.59 6.19 -5.31
N TYR A 158 9.90 7.35 -5.90
CA TYR A 158 11.13 8.08 -5.65
C TYR A 158 11.32 8.43 -4.17
N ASN A 159 10.25 8.84 -3.48
CA ASN A 159 10.27 9.13 -2.04
C ASN A 159 10.70 7.93 -1.20
N THR A 160 10.35 6.71 -1.62
CA THR A 160 10.72 5.49 -0.87
C THR A 160 12.22 5.29 -0.76
N ASN A 161 13.04 5.91 -1.63
CA ASN A 161 14.50 5.83 -1.53
C ASN A 161 15.02 6.32 -0.17
N PHE A 162 14.35 7.30 0.43
CA PHE A 162 14.89 8.07 1.54
C PHE A 162 14.28 7.68 2.89
N PRO A 163 14.96 7.96 4.02
CA PRO A 163 14.39 7.77 5.35
C PRO A 163 13.07 8.54 5.52
N SER A 164 12.06 7.90 6.12
CA SER A 164 10.79 8.58 6.49
C SER A 164 10.53 8.35 7.97
N LEU A 165 10.37 9.44 8.73
CA LEU A 165 10.08 9.37 10.17
C LEU A 165 8.73 8.69 10.41
N ALA A 166 7.69 9.14 9.70
CA ALA A 166 6.36 8.58 9.85
C ALA A 166 6.30 7.09 9.49
N SER A 167 7.04 6.67 8.44
CA SER A 167 7.18 5.24 8.12
C SER A 167 7.92 4.45 9.19
N GLN A 168 8.89 5.04 9.91
CA GLN A 168 9.57 4.36 11.03
C GLN A 168 8.60 4.08 12.18
N THR A 169 7.76 5.06 12.52
CA THR A 169 6.72 4.94 13.54
C THR A 169 5.69 3.90 13.14
N ALA A 170 5.15 3.99 11.92
CA ALA A 170 4.12 3.09 11.40
C ALA A 170 4.57 1.62 11.37
N LEU A 171 5.80 1.37 10.93
CA LEU A 171 6.34 0.01 10.79
C LEU A 171 6.99 -0.53 12.06
N GLY A 172 7.16 0.30 13.09
CA GLY A 172 7.88 -0.08 14.30
C GLY A 172 9.33 -0.47 14.05
N THR A 173 9.96 0.05 13.00
CA THR A 173 11.34 -0.27 12.63
C THR A 173 12.26 0.93 12.88
N PRO A 174 12.98 0.99 14.01
CA PRO A 174 13.97 2.03 14.26
C PRO A 174 14.99 2.06 13.12
N ARG A 175 15.29 3.27 12.59
CA ARG A 175 16.26 3.47 11.48
C ARG A 175 15.84 2.85 10.14
N ASN A 176 14.57 2.99 9.77
CA ASN A 176 14.17 2.81 8.36
C ASN A 176 14.83 3.90 7.51
N ASN A 177 15.99 3.59 6.94
CA ASN A 177 16.82 4.51 6.18
C ASN A 177 16.39 4.63 4.70
N GLY A 178 15.17 4.20 4.36
CA GLY A 178 14.67 4.17 3.00
C GLY A 178 15.14 2.95 2.18
N LEU A 179 14.49 2.77 1.04
CA LEU A 179 14.72 1.68 0.08
C LEU A 179 16.14 1.70 -0.46
N TRP A 180 16.74 2.88 -0.69
CA TRP A 180 18.14 3.03 -1.08
C TRP A 180 19.08 2.35 -0.08
N SER A 181 19.02 2.75 1.19
CA SER A 181 19.93 2.19 2.20
C SER A 181 19.65 0.74 2.50
N ARG A 182 18.39 0.31 2.41
CA ARG A 182 17.99 -1.08 2.71
C ARG A 182 18.10 -2.01 1.50
N ASN A 183 18.49 -1.48 0.34
CA ASN A 183 18.62 -2.18 -0.95
C ASN A 183 17.57 -3.30 -1.14
N LEU A 184 16.30 -2.96 -0.90
CA LEU A 184 15.20 -3.95 -0.87
C LEU A 184 14.87 -4.50 -2.26
N GLY A 185 15.31 -3.83 -3.32
CA GLY A 185 15.25 -4.35 -4.70
C GLY A 185 16.30 -5.40 -5.02
N GLU A 186 17.19 -5.74 -4.07
CA GLU A 186 18.27 -6.72 -4.24
C GLU A 186 19.13 -6.45 -5.49
N LYS A 187 19.29 -5.17 -5.85
CA LYS A 187 20.07 -4.72 -7.01
C LYS A 187 21.55 -4.77 -6.63
N TRP A 188 22.09 -5.98 -6.53
CA TRP A 188 23.49 -6.22 -6.21
C TRP A 188 24.36 -6.02 -7.44
N THR A 189 24.98 -4.86 -7.55
CA THR A 189 25.92 -4.51 -8.64
C THR A 189 27.39 -4.67 -8.23
N GLY A 190 27.64 -5.28 -7.07
CA GLY A 190 28.97 -5.42 -6.47
C GLY A 190 29.07 -4.78 -5.08
N ASP A 191 30.17 -5.05 -4.38
CA ASP A 191 30.43 -4.62 -3.00
C ASP A 191 30.90 -3.16 -2.89
N ARG A 192 31.19 -2.49 -4.02
CA ARG A 192 31.68 -1.10 -4.07
C ARG A 192 30.63 -0.16 -4.65
N LEU A 193 30.42 0.95 -3.96
CA LEU A 193 29.52 2.04 -4.34
C LEU A 193 30.34 3.33 -4.39
N THR A 194 30.26 4.08 -5.49
CA THR A 194 30.94 5.38 -5.64
C THR A 194 29.91 6.50 -5.66
N LEU A 195 30.06 7.47 -4.76
CA LEU A 195 29.31 8.72 -4.77
C LEU A 195 30.23 9.85 -5.21
N ALA A 196 29.85 10.61 -6.24
CA ALA A 196 30.57 11.82 -6.66
C ALA A 196 29.74 13.07 -6.33
N PHE A 197 30.42 14.09 -5.83
CA PHE A 197 29.82 15.33 -5.34
C PHE A 197 30.04 16.48 -6.32
N ALA A 198 29.17 17.49 -6.28
CA ALA A 198 29.25 18.64 -7.17
C ALA A 198 30.57 19.43 -7.09
N ASN A 199 31.30 19.35 -5.96
CA ASN A 199 32.61 19.97 -5.79
C ASN A 199 33.78 19.16 -6.38
N GLY A 200 33.49 18.03 -7.04
CA GLY A 200 34.48 17.16 -7.66
C GLY A 200 35.09 16.12 -6.73
N SER A 201 34.70 16.09 -5.44
CA SER A 201 35.12 15.02 -4.53
C SER A 201 34.34 13.72 -4.76
N THR A 202 34.89 12.61 -4.29
CA THR A 202 34.26 11.30 -4.37
C THR A 202 34.40 10.55 -3.05
N ILE A 203 33.38 9.78 -2.68
CA ILE A 203 33.44 8.82 -1.59
C ILE A 203 33.21 7.42 -2.17
N GLU A 204 34.10 6.50 -1.85
CA GLU A 204 33.85 5.08 -2.00
C GLU A 204 33.22 4.54 -0.72
N SER A 205 32.07 3.89 -0.86
CA SER A 205 31.35 3.22 0.21
C SER A 205 31.16 1.74 -0.13
N GLN A 206 30.67 0.96 0.82
CA GLN A 206 30.42 -0.46 0.65
C GLN A 206 28.94 -0.76 0.53
N ARG A 207 28.63 -1.78 -0.28
CA ARG A 207 27.38 -2.51 -0.19
C ARG A 207 27.59 -3.73 0.69
N THR A 208 26.71 -3.94 1.67
CA THR A 208 26.76 -5.13 2.52
C THR A 208 25.66 -6.10 2.15
N ALA A 209 25.91 -7.39 2.38
CA ALA A 209 24.90 -8.44 2.37
C ALA A 209 24.89 -9.04 3.77
N ASP A 210 23.98 -8.56 4.61
CA ASP A 210 23.85 -8.96 6.00
C ASP A 210 22.92 -10.17 6.10
N LEU A 211 23.37 -11.21 6.81
CA LEU A 211 22.52 -12.38 7.06
C LEU A 211 21.39 -11.99 8.03
N ILE A 212 20.15 -12.28 7.63
CA ILE A 212 18.99 -12.02 8.49
C ILE A 212 18.96 -13.01 9.67
N PRO A 213 19.21 -14.32 9.48
CA PRO A 213 19.31 -15.25 10.59
C PRO A 213 20.61 -15.06 11.39
N LEU A 214 20.51 -15.11 12.73
CA LEU A 214 21.66 -15.03 13.64
C LEU A 214 22.66 -16.19 13.45
N GLU A 215 22.21 -17.32 12.93
CA GLU A 215 23.03 -18.51 12.66
C GLU A 215 22.96 -18.91 11.18
N PHE A 216 24.13 -19.22 10.60
CA PHE A 216 24.26 -19.74 9.22
C PHE A 216 25.08 -21.03 9.19
N PRO A 217 24.56 -22.15 9.73
CA PRO A 217 25.31 -23.40 9.86
C PRO A 217 25.33 -24.24 8.57
N TYR A 218 25.16 -23.61 7.40
CA TYR A 218 25.01 -24.33 6.14
C TYR A 218 26.35 -24.45 5.41
N ARG A 219 26.77 -25.69 5.16
CA ARG A 219 28.08 -25.98 4.54
C ARG A 219 28.11 -25.79 3.02
N ASN A 220 26.96 -25.73 2.37
CA ASN A 220 26.82 -25.53 0.92
C ASN A 220 25.38 -25.09 0.56
N GLY A 221 25.20 -24.71 -0.71
CA GLY A 221 23.91 -24.23 -1.21
C GLY A 221 22.78 -25.27 -1.20
N THR A 222 23.08 -26.57 -1.21
CA THR A 222 22.07 -27.64 -1.11
C THR A 222 21.55 -27.77 0.32
N ALA A 223 22.44 -27.73 1.32
CA ALA A 223 22.04 -27.72 2.72
C ALA A 223 21.19 -26.49 3.05
N LEU A 224 21.57 -25.32 2.54
CA LEU A 224 20.79 -24.09 2.69
C LEU A 224 19.41 -24.20 2.03
N PHE A 225 19.36 -24.66 0.78
CA PHE A 225 18.10 -24.86 0.03
C PHE A 225 17.17 -25.83 0.76
N ASN A 226 17.68 -26.98 1.20
CA ASN A 226 16.87 -27.97 1.92
C ASN A 226 16.40 -27.50 3.29
N ALA A 227 17.08 -26.55 3.94
CA ALA A 227 16.69 -26.05 5.25
C ALA A 227 15.77 -24.83 5.20
N ARG A 228 15.85 -24.03 4.13
CA ARG A 228 15.14 -22.74 4.01
C ARG A 228 13.99 -22.77 3.02
N CYS A 229 14.16 -23.53 1.93
CA CYS A 229 13.19 -23.61 0.86
C CYS A 229 12.38 -24.90 0.90
N ARG A 230 12.95 -25.99 1.42
CA ARG A 230 12.21 -27.22 1.72
C ARG A 230 11.83 -27.21 3.21
N LYS A 231 10.52 -27.28 3.49
CA LYS A 231 9.87 -27.30 4.81
C LYS A 231 10.79 -27.26 6.04
N GLU A 232 11.05 -26.06 6.55
CA GLU A 232 10.59 -25.60 7.87
C GLU A 232 10.04 -24.17 7.70
N PRO A 233 9.02 -23.75 8.49
CA PRO A 233 8.44 -22.42 8.39
C PRO A 233 9.48 -21.34 8.72
N ILE A 234 9.47 -20.24 7.96
CA ILE A 234 10.19 -19.02 8.32
C ILE A 234 9.35 -18.30 9.39
N PRO A 235 9.89 -18.03 10.60
CA PRO A 235 9.19 -17.20 11.56
C PRO A 235 9.06 -15.77 11.01
N THR A 236 7.83 -15.29 10.82
CA THR A 236 7.57 -13.87 10.66
C THR A 236 7.80 -13.19 12.01
N THR A 237 8.94 -12.55 12.18
CA THR A 237 9.15 -11.63 13.32
C THR A 237 8.37 -10.35 13.07
N ALA A 238 7.24 -10.17 13.77
CA ALA A 238 6.65 -8.86 13.97
C ALA A 238 7.63 -8.03 14.81
N VAL A 239 8.06 -6.88 14.29
CA VAL A 239 8.88 -5.93 15.05
C VAL A 239 7.91 -5.09 15.89
N ALA A 240 8.11 -5.09 17.21
CA ALA A 240 7.33 -4.26 18.11
C ALA A 240 7.65 -2.78 17.86
N ALA A 241 6.60 -1.95 17.77
CA ALA A 241 6.74 -0.50 17.68
C ALA A 241 7.46 0.06 18.91
N SER A 242 8.48 0.89 18.68
CA SER A 242 9.12 1.69 19.72
C SER A 242 9.06 3.17 19.38
N ASP A 243 8.96 3.98 20.42
CA ASP A 243 8.85 5.44 20.38
C ASP A 243 9.95 6.10 19.52
N SER A 244 9.55 6.90 18.53
CA SER A 244 10.45 7.71 17.70
C SER A 244 10.43 9.16 18.20
N GLY A 245 11.49 9.59 18.90
CA GLY A 245 11.60 10.89 19.57
C GLY A 245 11.75 12.13 18.67
N ALA A 246 11.07 12.17 17.52
CA ALA A 246 11.07 13.33 16.61
C ALA A 246 9.66 13.91 16.34
N TYR A 247 8.58 13.22 16.74
CA TYR A 247 7.29 13.89 16.94
C TYR A 247 7.34 14.69 18.25
N PRO A 248 6.63 15.83 18.36
CA PRO A 248 6.48 16.53 19.63
C PRO A 248 5.86 15.62 20.69
N ASN A 249 6.08 15.91 21.97
CA ASN A 249 5.35 15.20 23.04
C ASN A 249 3.90 15.66 23.09
N THR A 250 2.97 14.73 23.38
CA THR A 250 1.57 15.05 23.56
C THR A 250 0.90 14.14 24.59
N THR A 251 -0.12 14.66 25.26
CA THR A 251 -0.99 13.90 26.17
C THR A 251 -2.06 13.09 25.42
N TRP A 252 -2.24 13.32 24.12
CA TRP A 252 -3.22 12.65 23.27
C TRP A 252 -2.51 11.73 22.29
N SER A 253 -2.10 10.55 22.74
CA SER A 253 -1.43 9.56 21.89
C SER A 253 -1.83 8.13 22.24
N SER A 254 -1.81 7.25 21.24
CA SER A 254 -1.87 5.80 21.43
C SER A 254 -0.46 5.22 21.66
N TYR A 255 -0.41 3.90 21.93
CA TYR A 255 0.85 3.15 22.02
C TYR A 255 1.77 3.45 20.82
N GLY A 256 3.02 3.85 21.10
CA GLY A 256 4.05 4.14 20.10
C GLY A 256 3.79 5.35 19.19
N GLY A 257 2.80 6.21 19.51
CA GLY A 257 2.47 7.37 18.69
C GLY A 257 1.75 7.04 17.37
N LEU A 258 1.17 5.84 17.25
CA LEU A 258 0.54 5.40 15.99
C LEU A 258 -0.62 6.31 15.55
N ILE A 259 -1.39 6.82 16.50
CA ILE A 259 -2.26 7.98 16.34
C ILE A 259 -2.00 8.97 17.47
N ALA A 260 -1.93 10.26 17.14
CA ALA A 260 -1.69 11.31 18.12
C ALA A 260 -2.20 12.68 17.67
N GLY A 261 -2.70 13.47 18.62
CA GLY A 261 -3.11 14.85 18.43
C GLY A 261 -2.07 15.83 18.98
N TYR A 262 -1.83 16.94 18.28
CA TYR A 262 -0.80 17.93 18.65
C TYR A 262 -1.35 19.35 18.56
N PHE A 263 -0.96 20.17 19.53
CA PHE A 263 -0.98 21.62 19.44
C PHE A 263 0.46 22.12 19.54
N SER A 264 0.92 22.75 18.47
CA SER A 264 2.25 23.35 18.44
C SER A 264 2.28 24.63 19.28
N GLU A 265 3.43 24.91 19.88
CA GLU A 265 3.73 26.20 20.53
C GLU A 265 4.16 27.27 19.51
N GLU A 266 4.46 26.89 18.27
CA GLU A 266 4.87 27.82 17.22
C GLU A 266 3.74 28.81 16.86
N GLU A 267 4.07 30.10 16.80
CA GLU A 267 3.14 31.18 16.44
C GLU A 267 2.44 30.91 15.10
N ALA A 268 3.17 30.37 14.11
CA ALA A 268 2.66 30.04 12.79
C ALA A 268 1.61 28.90 12.78
N LEU A 269 1.49 28.13 13.87
CA LEU A 269 0.60 26.99 14.02
C LEU A 269 -0.38 27.14 15.20
N GLN A 270 -0.43 28.31 15.86
CA GLN A 270 -1.30 28.50 17.04
C GLN A 270 -2.78 28.28 16.74
N ASP A 271 -3.25 28.61 15.54
CA ASP A 271 -4.63 28.38 15.10
C ASP A 271 -4.87 26.98 14.51
N VAL A 272 -3.86 26.12 14.49
CA VAL A 272 -3.90 24.79 13.87
C VAL A 272 -3.85 23.70 14.93
N GLY A 273 -4.72 22.71 14.81
CA GLY A 273 -4.58 21.40 15.46
C GLY A 273 -4.08 20.37 14.45
N VAL A 274 -3.21 19.44 14.87
CA VAL A 274 -2.70 18.38 14.00
C VAL A 274 -3.09 17.02 14.55
N LEU A 275 -3.73 16.18 13.73
CA LEU A 275 -3.95 14.75 13.99
C LEU A 275 -3.00 13.94 13.11
N ALA A 276 -1.98 13.32 13.69
CA ALA A 276 -1.15 12.37 12.96
C ALA A 276 -1.74 10.96 13.08
N VAL A 277 -1.95 10.30 11.94
CA VAL A 277 -2.34 8.90 11.86
C VAL A 277 -1.29 8.20 11.02
N THR A 278 -0.33 7.53 11.67
CA THR A 278 0.79 6.87 10.99
C THR A 278 0.39 5.52 10.39
N THR A 279 -0.65 4.87 10.92
CA THR A 279 -1.23 3.64 10.36
C THR A 279 -2.67 3.46 10.84
N PHE A 280 -3.51 2.82 10.02
CA PHE A 280 -4.84 2.34 10.40
C PHE A 280 -4.80 0.93 11.04
N SER A 281 -3.61 0.37 11.29
CA SER A 281 -3.43 -0.88 12.05
C SER A 281 -3.40 -0.66 13.57
N VAL A 282 -3.72 0.56 14.01
CA VAL A 282 -4.02 0.87 15.42
C VAL A 282 -5.35 0.23 15.82
N ASP A 283 -5.49 -0.09 17.11
CA ASP A 283 -6.76 -0.51 17.69
C ASP A 283 -7.88 0.47 17.34
N SER A 284 -8.97 -0.02 16.73
CA SER A 284 -10.00 0.84 16.13
C SER A 284 -10.79 1.64 17.17
N ALA A 285 -11.02 1.09 18.37
CA ALA A 285 -11.65 1.81 19.45
C ALA A 285 -10.76 2.95 19.97
N THR A 286 -9.44 2.71 20.06
CA THR A 286 -8.45 3.73 20.41
C THR A 286 -8.41 4.85 19.37
N LEU A 287 -8.43 4.51 18.07
CA LEU A 287 -8.46 5.51 17.00
C LEU A 287 -9.71 6.41 17.10
N GLN A 288 -10.88 5.81 17.30
CA GLN A 288 -12.12 6.55 17.48
C GLN A 288 -12.02 7.52 18.67
N GLN A 289 -11.62 7.01 19.84
CA GLN A 289 -11.51 7.80 21.06
C GLN A 289 -10.55 8.98 20.90
N VAL A 290 -9.31 8.71 20.46
CA VAL A 290 -8.28 9.74 20.29
C VAL A 290 -8.74 10.81 19.30
N THR A 291 -9.39 10.42 18.20
CA THR A 291 -9.89 11.36 17.20
C THR A 291 -10.99 12.26 17.76
N VAL A 292 -12.00 11.68 18.41
CA VAL A 292 -13.13 12.44 18.97
C VAL A 292 -12.64 13.41 20.06
N ASP A 293 -11.79 12.93 20.96
CA ASP A 293 -11.23 13.76 22.03
C ASP A 293 -10.36 14.88 21.46
N PHE A 294 -9.52 14.58 20.45
CA PHE A 294 -8.70 15.59 19.78
C PHE A 294 -9.56 16.68 19.12
N LEU A 295 -10.60 16.34 18.35
CA LEU A 295 -11.41 17.34 17.65
C LEU A 295 -12.20 18.23 18.61
N ARG A 296 -12.73 17.66 19.71
CA ARG A 296 -13.38 18.45 20.77
C ARG A 296 -12.39 19.39 21.45
N ASN A 297 -11.23 18.89 21.84
CA ASN A 297 -10.19 19.71 22.46
C ASN A 297 -9.67 20.80 21.50
N ALA A 298 -9.56 20.52 20.21
CA ALA A 298 -9.19 21.53 19.21
C ALA A 298 -10.25 22.63 19.13
N THR A 299 -11.53 22.26 19.17
CA THR A 299 -12.65 23.20 19.22
C THR A 299 -12.61 24.04 20.50
N GLU A 300 -12.43 23.42 21.67
CA GLU A 300 -12.37 24.09 22.97
C GLU A 300 -11.16 25.02 23.10
N ALA A 301 -10.01 24.61 22.57
CA ALA A 301 -8.80 25.42 22.50
C ALA A 301 -8.88 26.54 21.43
N GLY A 302 -10.01 26.65 20.72
CA GLY A 302 -10.27 27.72 19.77
C GLY A 302 -9.53 27.59 18.44
N LYS A 303 -8.97 26.40 18.12
CA LYS A 303 -8.31 26.12 16.85
C LYS A 303 -9.26 26.39 15.68
N LYS A 304 -8.72 26.90 14.58
CA LYS A 304 -9.47 27.28 13.38
C LYS A 304 -9.29 26.29 12.25
N ARG A 305 -8.19 25.54 12.25
CA ARG A 305 -7.81 24.64 11.17
C ARG A 305 -7.34 23.31 11.71
N ILE A 306 -7.54 22.25 10.93
CA ILE A 306 -7.03 20.92 11.23
C ILE A 306 -6.09 20.48 10.12
N ILE A 307 -4.94 19.94 10.50
CA ILE A 307 -4.08 19.14 9.64
C ILE A 307 -4.26 17.67 10.01
N VAL A 308 -4.50 16.82 9.03
CA VAL A 308 -4.42 15.36 9.20
C VAL A 308 -3.16 14.88 8.50
N ASP A 309 -2.19 14.39 9.25
CA ASP A 309 -0.90 13.93 8.73
C ASP A 309 -0.91 12.41 8.54
N LEU A 310 -0.80 12.00 7.28
CA LEU A 310 -0.83 10.61 6.82
C LEU A 310 0.45 10.22 6.09
N SER A 311 1.54 10.96 6.30
CA SER A 311 2.84 10.69 5.69
C SER A 311 3.25 9.23 5.94
N GLY A 312 3.64 8.49 4.90
CA GLY A 312 4.11 7.10 5.03
C GLY A 312 3.09 6.09 5.56
N ASN A 313 1.78 6.38 5.52
CA ASN A 313 0.75 5.53 6.11
C ASN A 313 0.41 4.32 5.20
N PRO A 314 0.73 3.08 5.63
CA PRO A 314 0.53 1.87 4.82
C PRO A 314 -0.93 1.36 4.83
N GLY A 315 -1.86 2.11 5.42
CA GLY A 315 -3.22 1.65 5.65
C GLY A 315 -3.34 0.80 6.91
N GLY A 316 -4.21 -0.22 6.87
CA GLY A 316 -4.61 -1.03 8.02
C GLY A 316 -6.11 -1.35 7.97
N SER A 317 -6.83 -1.26 9.08
CA SER A 317 -8.24 -1.62 9.15
C SER A 317 -9.15 -0.66 8.35
N LEU A 318 -9.84 -1.16 7.32
CA LEU A 318 -10.76 -0.34 6.51
C LEU A 318 -11.92 0.20 7.35
N THR A 319 -12.44 -0.54 8.33
CA THR A 319 -13.50 -0.04 9.23
C THR A 319 -13.04 1.17 10.03
N ALA A 320 -11.76 1.21 10.46
CA ALA A 320 -11.19 2.37 11.15
C ALA A 320 -11.09 3.60 10.22
N GLY A 321 -10.78 3.40 8.93
CA GLY A 321 -10.82 4.49 7.94
C GLY A 321 -12.24 5.00 7.64
N VAL A 322 -13.22 4.10 7.58
CA VAL A 322 -14.65 4.45 7.46
C VAL A 322 -15.11 5.25 8.67
N ASP A 323 -14.75 4.81 9.88
CA ASP A 323 -15.08 5.50 11.12
C ASP A 323 -14.44 6.88 11.20
N LEU A 324 -13.14 6.99 10.91
CA LEU A 324 -12.43 8.27 10.90
C LEU A 324 -13.09 9.28 9.96
N PHE A 325 -13.45 8.83 8.74
CA PHE A 325 -14.17 9.68 7.79
C PHE A 325 -15.52 10.15 8.35
N HIS A 326 -16.29 9.25 8.96
CA HIS A 326 -17.62 9.57 9.49
C HIS A 326 -17.56 10.44 10.75
N ILE A 327 -16.48 10.39 11.53
CA ILE A 327 -16.22 11.33 12.63
C ILE A 327 -16.03 12.77 12.10
N PHE A 328 -15.30 12.95 10.99
CA PHE A 328 -15.14 14.27 10.36
C PHE A 328 -16.42 14.76 9.67
N PHE A 329 -17.18 13.84 9.06
CA PHE A 329 -18.35 14.13 8.24
C PHE A 329 -19.58 13.30 8.67
N PRO A 330 -20.15 13.56 9.86
CA PRO A 330 -21.25 12.75 10.43
C PRO A 330 -22.60 12.90 9.71
N ASP A 331 -22.71 13.88 8.82
CA ASP A 331 -23.87 14.13 7.96
C ASP A 331 -23.75 13.44 6.58
N VAL A 332 -22.64 12.75 6.32
CA VAL A 332 -22.37 12.07 5.05
C VAL A 332 -22.36 10.56 5.26
N VAL A 333 -23.24 9.85 4.56
CA VAL A 333 -23.23 8.38 4.53
C VAL A 333 -21.89 7.91 3.94
N PRO A 334 -21.06 7.14 4.69
CA PRO A 334 -19.82 6.62 4.15
C PRO A 334 -20.10 5.70 2.95
N TYR A 335 -19.26 5.81 1.92
CA TYR A 335 -19.41 5.05 0.68
C TYR A 335 -18.20 4.15 0.49
N THR A 336 -18.42 2.84 0.38
CA THR A 336 -17.41 1.87 -0.07
C THR A 336 -17.97 1.14 -1.27
N ALA A 337 -17.14 0.86 -2.26
CA ALA A 337 -17.60 0.17 -3.46
C ALA A 337 -16.51 -0.73 -4.00
N THR A 338 -16.84 -1.99 -4.16
CA THR A 338 -15.91 -3.03 -4.54
C THR A 338 -16.55 -4.08 -5.43
N ARG A 339 -15.70 -4.90 -6.05
CA ARG A 339 -16.05 -6.03 -6.90
C ARG A 339 -15.08 -7.19 -6.61
N LEU A 340 -15.58 -8.42 -6.76
CA LEU A 340 -14.75 -9.61 -6.88
C LEU A 340 -14.47 -9.91 -8.33
N ARG A 341 -13.24 -10.33 -8.62
CA ARG A 341 -12.93 -10.97 -9.90
C ARG A 341 -13.57 -12.35 -9.97
N ALA A 342 -14.27 -12.62 -11.06
CA ALA A 342 -14.93 -13.90 -11.25
C ALA A 342 -14.00 -14.90 -11.93
N HIS A 343 -13.85 -16.06 -11.29
CA HIS A 343 -13.05 -17.18 -11.77
C HIS A 343 -13.51 -18.45 -11.03
N PRO A 344 -13.15 -19.67 -11.50
CA PRO A 344 -13.68 -20.90 -10.90
C PRO A 344 -13.43 -21.05 -9.40
N GLY A 345 -12.32 -20.52 -8.87
CA GLY A 345 -12.02 -20.54 -7.44
C GLY A 345 -12.98 -19.67 -6.61
N ALA A 346 -13.23 -18.43 -7.03
CA ALA A 346 -14.21 -17.56 -6.37
C ALA A 346 -15.65 -18.07 -6.53
N GLU A 347 -15.99 -18.67 -7.69
CA GLU A 347 -17.31 -19.27 -7.90
C GLU A 347 -17.55 -20.44 -6.94
N PHE A 348 -16.54 -21.30 -6.76
CA PHE A 348 -16.58 -22.38 -5.76
C PHE A 348 -16.85 -21.85 -4.36
N LEU A 349 -16.11 -20.82 -3.92
CA LEU A 349 -16.26 -20.25 -2.58
C LEU A 349 -17.64 -19.64 -2.39
N THR A 350 -18.09 -18.81 -3.33
CA THR A 350 -19.38 -18.10 -3.21
C THR A 350 -20.58 -19.04 -3.24
N LYS A 351 -20.53 -20.11 -4.04
CA LYS A 351 -21.51 -21.20 -4.00
C LYS A 351 -21.51 -21.94 -2.67
N ALA A 352 -20.33 -22.33 -2.16
CA ALA A 352 -20.23 -23.04 -0.89
C ALA A 352 -20.74 -22.20 0.29
N PHE A 353 -20.39 -20.92 0.32
CA PHE A 353 -20.83 -19.99 1.38
C PHE A 353 -22.30 -19.60 1.29
N SER A 354 -22.96 -19.79 0.14
CA SER A 354 -24.40 -19.59 0.01
C SER A 354 -25.23 -20.50 0.95
N GLY A 355 -24.67 -21.61 1.43
CA GLY A 355 -25.31 -22.47 2.43
C GLY A 355 -25.29 -21.92 3.86
N LEU A 356 -24.45 -20.93 4.18
CA LEU A 356 -24.26 -20.44 5.56
C LEU A 356 -25.52 -19.83 6.16
N ALA A 357 -26.37 -19.20 5.35
CA ALA A 357 -27.60 -18.53 5.81
C ALA A 357 -28.59 -19.47 6.52
N GLN A 358 -28.41 -20.79 6.40
CA GLN A 358 -29.27 -21.82 6.99
C GLN A 358 -28.72 -22.42 8.29
N SER A 359 -27.58 -21.92 8.81
CA SER A 359 -26.87 -22.53 9.96
C SER A 359 -26.62 -21.53 11.10
N SER A 360 -26.54 -22.01 12.35
CA SER A 360 -26.12 -21.20 13.51
C SER A 360 -24.67 -20.71 13.42
N ARG A 361 -23.88 -21.27 12.50
CA ARG A 361 -22.54 -20.82 12.10
C ARG A 361 -22.51 -19.45 11.43
N LYS A 362 -23.67 -18.99 10.94
CA LYS A 362 -23.88 -17.66 10.34
C LYS A 362 -23.28 -16.56 11.21
N LEU A 363 -23.61 -16.52 12.51
CA LEU A 363 -23.11 -15.48 13.42
C LEU A 363 -21.58 -15.50 13.58
N GLN A 364 -20.97 -16.68 13.64
CA GLN A 364 -19.53 -16.83 13.89
C GLN A 364 -18.69 -16.46 12.67
N PHE A 365 -19.19 -16.71 11.46
CA PHE A 365 -18.50 -16.40 10.19
C PHE A 365 -18.87 -15.03 9.61
N GLU A 366 -20.06 -14.50 9.87
CA GLU A 366 -20.42 -13.11 9.54
C GLU A 366 -19.56 -12.12 10.34
N LEU A 367 -19.20 -12.48 11.58
CA LEU A 367 -18.27 -11.73 12.43
C LEU A 367 -16.79 -11.97 12.06
N TRP A 368 -16.47 -12.97 11.24
CA TRP A 368 -15.13 -13.18 10.69
C TRP A 368 -14.93 -12.21 9.51
N GLU A 369 -14.76 -10.94 9.88
CA GLU A 369 -14.42 -9.78 9.03
C GLU A 369 -15.34 -9.54 7.81
N GLY A 370 -16.61 -9.97 7.86
CA GLY A 370 -17.51 -9.79 6.73
C GLY A 370 -17.04 -10.58 5.50
N ASN A 371 -17.00 -11.91 5.64
CA ASN A 371 -16.66 -12.89 4.60
C ASN A 371 -16.94 -12.37 3.17
N PRO A 372 -15.90 -12.10 2.34
CA PRO A 372 -16.06 -11.45 1.06
C PRO A 372 -16.78 -12.34 0.04
N PHE A 373 -16.89 -13.63 0.29
CA PHE A 373 -17.54 -14.62 -0.59
C PHE A 373 -19.01 -14.90 -0.20
N SER A 374 -19.57 -14.15 0.74
CA SER A 374 -20.96 -14.33 1.22
C SER A 374 -21.89 -13.25 0.67
N TRP A 375 -22.72 -13.59 -0.32
CA TRP A 375 -23.64 -12.63 -0.92
C TRP A 375 -24.74 -12.17 0.05
N GLN A 376 -25.12 -12.99 1.03
CA GLN A 376 -26.18 -12.66 1.99
C GLN A 376 -25.78 -11.55 2.98
N ALA A 377 -24.47 -11.35 3.17
CA ALA A 377 -23.93 -10.26 3.98
C ALA A 377 -23.63 -9.01 3.14
N ALA A 378 -23.66 -9.13 1.80
CA ALA A 378 -23.37 -8.03 0.90
C ALA A 378 -24.54 -7.04 0.81
N VAL A 379 -24.19 -5.75 0.80
CA VAL A 379 -25.12 -4.64 0.63
C VAL A 379 -24.66 -3.74 -0.51
N THR A 380 -25.56 -2.93 -1.04
CA THR A 380 -25.23 -1.89 -2.03
C THR A 380 -24.23 -0.89 -1.44
N PRO A 381 -23.41 -0.21 -2.27
CA PRO A 381 -22.42 0.77 -1.80
C PRO A 381 -22.97 1.84 -0.82
N ASN A 382 -24.22 2.25 -1.01
CA ASN A 382 -24.91 3.24 -0.17
C ASN A 382 -25.53 2.67 1.12
N GLN A 383 -25.33 1.37 1.41
CA GLN A 383 -25.88 0.67 2.58
C GLN A 383 -27.42 0.56 2.62
N ASP A 384 -28.11 0.85 1.52
CA ASP A 384 -29.58 0.98 1.45
C ASP A 384 -30.30 -0.23 0.81
N GLY A 385 -29.54 -1.17 0.24
CA GLY A 385 -30.07 -2.32 -0.47
C GLY A 385 -29.32 -3.61 -0.18
N ASN A 386 -30.03 -4.73 -0.26
CA ASN A 386 -29.47 -6.09 -0.20
C ASN A 386 -29.58 -6.76 -1.57
N PHE A 387 -28.71 -7.73 -1.83
CA PHE A 387 -28.84 -8.61 -3.00
C PHE A 387 -29.92 -9.68 -2.76
N LYS A 388 -30.54 -10.17 -3.82
CA LYS A 388 -31.66 -11.14 -3.74
C LYS A 388 -31.23 -12.58 -3.99
N SER A 389 -30.10 -12.78 -4.66
CA SER A 389 -29.56 -14.09 -4.99
C SER A 389 -28.06 -14.02 -5.26
N LEU A 390 -27.39 -15.18 -5.22
CA LEU A 390 -25.99 -15.32 -5.61
C LEU A 390 -25.75 -14.77 -7.03
N GLU A 391 -26.64 -15.08 -7.98
CA GLU A 391 -26.50 -14.68 -9.39
C GLU A 391 -26.54 -13.16 -9.54
N SER A 392 -27.45 -12.48 -8.84
CA SER A 392 -27.56 -11.01 -8.86
C SER A 392 -26.33 -10.28 -8.30
N TRP A 393 -25.64 -10.88 -7.33
CA TRP A 393 -24.44 -10.31 -6.71
C TRP A 393 -23.16 -10.71 -7.44
N TYR A 394 -22.94 -12.01 -7.69
CA TYR A 394 -21.68 -12.53 -8.23
C TYR A 394 -21.56 -12.39 -9.75
N GLY A 395 -22.68 -12.40 -10.50
CA GLY A 395 -22.65 -12.43 -11.95
C GLY A 395 -22.12 -13.78 -12.49
N PRO A 396 -21.15 -13.77 -13.43
CA PRO A 396 -20.26 -12.66 -13.75
C PRO A 396 -20.86 -11.63 -14.71
N TYR A 397 -20.41 -10.38 -14.57
CA TYR A 397 -20.66 -9.27 -15.47
C TYR A 397 -19.36 -8.92 -16.19
N GLU A 398 -19.41 -8.77 -17.51
CA GLU A 398 -18.26 -8.30 -18.30
C GLU A 398 -18.14 -6.78 -18.16
N ILE A 399 -17.05 -6.32 -17.53
CA ILE A 399 -16.79 -4.91 -17.24
C ILE A 399 -15.35 -4.61 -17.66
N ASP A 400 -15.19 -3.72 -18.63
CA ASP A 400 -13.87 -3.34 -19.19
C ASP A 400 -12.97 -4.53 -19.56
N GLY A 401 -13.58 -5.57 -20.14
CA GLY A 401 -12.88 -6.80 -20.54
C GLY A 401 -12.51 -7.75 -19.40
N ALA A 402 -13.00 -7.51 -18.19
CA ALA A 402 -12.84 -8.38 -17.03
C ALA A 402 -14.18 -8.98 -16.56
N PRO A 403 -14.21 -10.27 -16.20
CA PRO A 403 -15.39 -10.88 -15.59
C PRO A 403 -15.42 -10.53 -14.09
N LEU A 404 -16.39 -9.72 -13.66
CA LEU A 404 -16.48 -9.20 -12.30
C LEU A 404 -17.86 -9.46 -11.66
N SER A 405 -17.92 -9.39 -10.33
CA SER A 405 -19.18 -9.32 -9.61
C SER A 405 -19.91 -7.99 -9.83
N ASN A 406 -21.16 -7.91 -9.38
CA ASN A 406 -21.88 -6.64 -9.23
C ASN A 406 -21.12 -5.72 -8.25
N LEU A 407 -21.41 -4.43 -8.27
CA LEU A 407 -20.83 -3.44 -7.37
C LEU A 407 -21.50 -3.55 -6.01
N TYR A 408 -20.72 -3.66 -4.93
CA TYR A 408 -21.24 -3.80 -3.58
C TYR A 408 -20.32 -3.11 -2.57
N ALA A 409 -20.82 -2.85 -1.36
CA ALA A 409 -20.00 -2.29 -0.29
C ALA A 409 -19.01 -3.32 0.24
N ASN A 410 -17.89 -2.87 0.79
CA ASN A 410 -16.89 -3.77 1.35
C ASN A 410 -17.45 -4.57 2.52
N PHE A 411 -18.35 -3.93 3.29
CA PHE A 411 -19.06 -4.51 4.43
C PHE A 411 -20.47 -3.94 4.54
N ASN A 412 -21.34 -4.65 5.27
CA ASN A 412 -22.51 -4.04 5.90
C ASN A 412 -22.07 -3.36 7.20
N PHE A 413 -22.11 -2.03 7.24
CA PHE A 413 -21.60 -1.25 8.36
C PHE A 413 -22.35 -1.53 9.66
N SER A 414 -23.67 -1.71 9.59
CA SER A 414 -24.48 -2.03 10.78
C SER A 414 -24.16 -3.41 11.36
N SER A 415 -23.73 -4.37 10.51
CA SER A 415 -23.35 -5.71 10.95
C SER A 415 -21.92 -5.79 11.46
N ILE A 416 -20.98 -5.08 10.82
CA ILE A 416 -19.55 -5.15 11.16
C ILE A 416 -19.16 -4.22 12.33
N SER A 417 -19.91 -3.13 12.54
CA SER A 417 -19.65 -2.18 13.62
C SER A 417 -19.88 -2.83 14.98
N THR A 418 -18.86 -2.81 15.83
CA THR A 418 -18.89 -3.34 17.20
C THR A 418 -18.13 -2.43 18.14
N THR A 419 -18.19 -2.65 19.45
CA THR A 419 -17.38 -1.87 20.41
C THR A 419 -15.87 -2.05 20.26
N HIS A 420 -15.41 -3.11 19.57
CA HIS A 420 -13.98 -3.36 19.32
C HIS A 420 -13.53 -2.85 17.94
N SER A 421 -14.46 -2.74 16.99
CA SER A 421 -14.24 -2.15 15.67
C SER A 421 -15.39 -1.21 15.37
N PRO A 422 -15.41 -0.02 16.01
CA PRO A 422 -16.57 0.84 15.95
C PRO A 422 -16.63 1.60 14.63
N ILE A 423 -17.84 1.78 14.13
CA ILE A 423 -18.17 2.77 13.09
C ILE A 423 -19.28 3.64 13.68
N THR A 424 -18.96 4.90 13.96
CA THR A 424 -19.85 5.89 14.56
C THR A 424 -21.15 5.99 13.77
N GLY A 425 -22.29 5.96 14.46
CA GLY A 425 -23.61 5.96 13.82
C GLY A 425 -24.08 4.63 13.19
N TYR A 426 -23.31 3.55 13.28
CA TYR A 426 -23.69 2.22 12.77
C TYR A 426 -23.64 1.15 13.85
N GLY A 427 -24.51 0.14 13.72
CA GLY A 427 -24.58 -0.98 14.65
C GLY A 427 -24.93 -0.50 16.07
N PRO A 428 -24.20 -0.94 17.11
CA PRO A 428 -24.43 -0.51 18.49
C PRO A 428 -23.75 0.84 18.82
N ILE A 429 -23.04 1.46 17.89
CA ILE A 429 -22.21 2.64 18.16
C ILE A 429 -23.00 3.92 17.85
N PRO A 430 -23.18 4.84 18.81
CA PRO A 430 -23.89 6.09 18.58
C PRO A 430 -23.12 6.98 17.60
N LEU A 431 -23.83 7.89 16.92
CA LEU A 431 -23.21 8.92 16.08
C LEU A 431 -22.61 10.01 16.95
N ASP A 432 -21.29 10.07 16.98
CA ASP A 432 -20.49 11.01 17.75
C ASP A 432 -19.18 11.35 17.01
N PRO A 433 -18.89 12.64 16.73
CA PRO A 433 -19.75 13.81 16.92
C PRO A 433 -21.00 13.76 16.03
N SER A 434 -22.10 14.38 16.48
CA SER A 434 -23.36 14.43 15.72
C SER A 434 -23.42 15.54 14.65
N GLN A 435 -22.39 16.38 14.59
CA GLN A 435 -22.24 17.47 13.63
C GLN A 435 -20.76 17.67 13.31
N ARG A 436 -20.47 18.22 12.12
CA ARG A 436 -19.10 18.61 11.73
C ARG A 436 -18.54 19.61 12.75
N LEU A 437 -17.36 19.33 13.28
CA LEU A 437 -16.64 20.26 14.17
C LEU A 437 -15.79 21.26 13.37
N PHE A 438 -15.39 20.89 12.14
CA PHE A 438 -14.67 21.74 11.20
C PHE A 438 -15.27 21.58 9.81
N VAL A 439 -15.29 22.66 9.02
CA VAL A 439 -15.72 22.62 7.61
C VAL A 439 -14.58 22.07 6.72
N PRO A 440 -14.88 21.45 5.57
CA PRO A 440 -13.85 20.86 4.70
C PRO A 440 -12.71 21.82 4.33
N GLU A 441 -13.01 23.11 4.13
CA GLU A 441 -12.06 24.14 3.73
C GLU A 441 -11.02 24.45 4.83
N ASP A 442 -11.36 24.12 6.08
CA ASP A 442 -10.53 24.29 7.28
C ASP A 442 -9.69 23.05 7.59
N ILE A 443 -9.80 21.99 6.78
CA ILE A 443 -9.06 20.75 6.92
C ILE A 443 -8.07 20.60 5.76
N VAL A 444 -6.84 20.21 6.07
CA VAL A 444 -5.81 19.84 5.10
C VAL A 444 -5.23 18.48 5.44
N ILE A 445 -4.96 17.66 4.42
CA ILE A 445 -4.26 16.38 4.57
C ILE A 445 -2.83 16.50 4.06
N ILE A 446 -1.87 15.98 4.83
CA ILE A 446 -0.47 15.84 4.42
C ILE A 446 -0.21 14.38 4.04
N THR A 447 0.48 14.19 2.92
CA THR A 447 0.97 12.89 2.44
C THR A 447 2.36 13.04 1.84
N ASP A 448 3.03 11.92 1.58
CA ASP A 448 4.27 11.81 0.80
C ASP A 448 4.07 10.87 -0.41
N GLY A 449 2.82 10.70 -0.84
CA GLY A 449 2.40 9.75 -1.87
C GLY A 449 2.38 8.29 -1.41
N ASN A 450 3.06 7.93 -0.31
CA ASN A 450 3.03 6.59 0.27
C ASN A 450 1.82 6.42 1.20
N CYS A 451 0.63 6.48 0.58
CA CYS A 451 -0.67 6.33 1.22
C CYS A 451 -1.36 5.14 0.55
N VAL A 452 -1.48 4.03 1.28
CA VAL A 452 -1.89 2.72 0.75
C VAL A 452 -3.19 2.26 1.42
N SER A 453 -4.01 1.47 0.71
CA SER A 453 -5.14 0.73 1.29
C SER A 453 -6.13 1.66 1.99
N THR A 454 -6.42 1.44 3.28
CA THR A 454 -7.29 2.30 4.09
C THR A 454 -6.89 3.79 4.07
N CYS A 455 -5.60 4.13 3.98
CA CYS A 455 -5.18 5.52 3.81
C CYS A 455 -5.70 6.09 2.49
N ALA A 456 -5.54 5.35 1.38
CA ALA A 456 -6.03 5.74 0.07
C ALA A 456 -7.56 5.95 0.09
N TYR A 457 -8.30 5.05 0.73
CA TYR A 457 -9.74 5.20 0.94
C TYR A 457 -10.05 6.52 1.68
N PHE A 458 -9.45 6.73 2.86
CA PHE A 458 -9.72 7.89 3.69
C PHE A 458 -9.42 9.20 2.95
N VAL A 459 -8.24 9.31 2.33
CA VAL A 459 -7.85 10.52 1.57
C VAL A 459 -8.82 10.78 0.41
N ASP A 460 -9.20 9.76 -0.36
CA ASP A 460 -10.16 9.97 -1.45
C ASP A 460 -11.52 10.45 -0.93
N ARG A 461 -12.04 9.85 0.16
CA ARG A 461 -13.33 10.26 0.74
C ARG A 461 -13.28 11.68 1.30
N MET A 462 -12.20 12.08 1.96
CA MET A 462 -12.00 13.44 2.45
C MET A 462 -11.94 14.44 1.28
N GLN A 463 -11.17 14.14 0.23
CA GLN A 463 -11.08 15.01 -0.97
C GLN A 463 -12.44 15.21 -1.64
N ARG A 464 -13.32 14.21 -1.66
CA ARG A 464 -14.68 14.33 -2.22
C ARG A 464 -15.56 15.30 -1.44
N GLN A 465 -15.25 15.56 -0.16
CA GLN A 465 -15.92 16.57 0.63
C GLN A 465 -15.30 17.97 0.48
N GLY A 466 -14.24 18.12 -0.32
CA GLY A 466 -13.54 19.39 -0.54
C GLY A 466 -12.29 19.59 0.32
N VAL A 467 -11.87 18.57 1.08
CA VAL A 467 -10.63 18.63 1.86
C VAL A 467 -9.43 18.62 0.93
N ARG A 468 -8.54 19.60 1.08
CA ARG A 468 -7.36 19.76 0.23
C ARG A 468 -6.17 18.95 0.75
N THR A 469 -5.26 18.61 -0.15
CA THR A 469 -4.12 17.73 0.08
C THR A 469 -2.79 18.41 -0.28
N VAL A 470 -1.76 18.19 0.55
CA VAL A 470 -0.37 18.55 0.26
C VAL A 470 0.46 17.27 0.18
N ALA A 471 1.15 17.06 -0.94
CA ALA A 471 2.12 15.98 -1.11
C ALA A 471 3.56 16.52 -0.98
N PHE A 472 4.38 15.85 -0.15
CA PHE A 472 5.79 16.19 0.02
C PHE A 472 6.71 15.25 -0.78
N GLY A 473 7.75 15.83 -1.40
CA GLY A 473 8.81 15.12 -2.11
C GLY A 473 8.54 14.89 -3.59
N GLY A 474 8.90 13.70 -4.08
CA GLY A 474 8.88 13.27 -5.47
C GLY A 474 10.20 13.52 -6.21
N ARG A 475 10.25 13.15 -7.49
CA ARG A 475 11.42 13.33 -8.34
C ARG A 475 11.77 14.82 -8.49
N PRO A 476 13.03 15.18 -8.76
CA PRO A 476 13.46 16.57 -8.90
C PRO A 476 12.98 17.19 -10.23
N GLN A 477 11.68 17.39 -10.32
CA GLN A 477 10.98 18.01 -11.44
C GLN A 477 9.82 18.86 -10.94
N TYR A 478 9.54 19.95 -11.64
CA TYR A 478 8.31 20.72 -11.43
C TYR A 478 7.07 19.91 -11.88
N GLY A 479 5.89 20.32 -11.42
CA GLY A 479 4.64 19.64 -11.74
C GLY A 479 4.02 18.88 -10.56
N PRO A 480 2.86 18.25 -10.80
CA PRO A 480 2.05 17.63 -9.75
C PRO A 480 2.67 16.32 -9.23
N MET A 481 2.20 15.89 -8.07
CA MET A 481 2.43 14.57 -7.47
C MET A 481 1.11 14.09 -6.87
N GLN A 482 0.84 12.79 -6.88
CA GLN A 482 -0.39 12.27 -6.27
C GLN A 482 -0.29 12.27 -4.74
N ALA A 483 -1.38 12.64 -4.08
CA ALA A 483 -1.52 12.42 -2.64
C ALA A 483 -1.57 10.91 -2.29
N ILE A 484 -2.09 10.12 -3.23
CA ILE A 484 -2.26 8.67 -3.13
C ILE A 484 -1.51 8.00 -4.27
N GLY A 485 -0.27 7.61 -4.02
CA GLY A 485 0.56 6.83 -4.95
C GLY A 485 0.59 5.33 -4.65
N GLY A 486 -0.03 4.88 -3.56
CA GLY A 486 -0.11 3.48 -3.15
C GLY A 486 -1.41 2.78 -3.57
N THR A 487 -1.42 1.45 -3.51
CA THR A 487 -2.58 0.60 -3.86
C THR A 487 -3.90 1.14 -3.29
N ARG A 488 -4.88 1.34 -4.18
CA ARG A 488 -6.26 1.74 -3.82
C ARG A 488 -7.18 0.52 -3.77
N GLY A 489 -6.73 -0.49 -3.05
CA GLY A 489 -7.44 -1.75 -2.83
C GLY A 489 -8.41 -1.64 -1.65
N GLY A 490 -9.53 -2.34 -1.75
CA GLY A 490 -10.54 -2.47 -0.71
C GLY A 490 -10.33 -3.66 0.23
N GLN A 491 -9.48 -4.63 -0.14
CA GLN A 491 -9.06 -5.71 0.74
C GLN A 491 -7.79 -6.42 0.24
N ASN A 492 -6.80 -6.53 1.10
CA ASN A 492 -5.71 -7.52 0.99
C ASN A 492 -6.18 -8.85 1.60
N LEU A 493 -5.87 -9.98 0.95
CA LEU A 493 -6.07 -11.30 1.53
C LEU A 493 -4.81 -12.17 1.38
N ALA A 494 -4.27 -12.60 2.51
CA ALA A 494 -3.10 -13.48 2.55
C ALA A 494 -3.41 -14.87 1.95
N TYR A 495 -2.40 -15.54 1.39
CA TYR A 495 -2.58 -16.87 0.77
C TYR A 495 -3.16 -17.90 1.76
N GLY A 496 -2.69 -17.92 3.01
CA GLY A 496 -3.26 -18.78 4.06
C GLY A 496 -4.73 -18.44 4.39
N GLY A 497 -5.12 -17.18 4.29
CA GLY A 497 -6.51 -16.75 4.45
C GLY A 497 -7.41 -17.26 3.31
N ILE A 498 -6.94 -17.17 2.07
CA ILE A 498 -7.64 -17.77 0.91
C ILE A 498 -7.85 -19.27 1.14
N TYR A 499 -6.82 -19.99 1.57
CA TYR A 499 -6.94 -21.42 1.83
C TYR A 499 -7.89 -21.75 2.98
N SER A 500 -7.91 -20.95 4.05
CA SER A 500 -8.86 -21.12 5.15
C SER A 500 -10.33 -21.02 4.68
N TYR A 501 -10.63 -20.12 3.74
CA TYR A 501 -11.94 -20.08 3.09
C TYR A 501 -12.21 -21.34 2.24
N VAL A 502 -11.20 -21.85 1.51
CA VAL A 502 -11.31 -23.10 0.72
C VAL A 502 -11.58 -24.31 1.62
N GLU A 503 -10.85 -24.45 2.72
CA GLU A 503 -11.05 -25.54 3.69
C GLU A 503 -12.45 -25.49 4.30
N THR A 504 -12.89 -24.28 4.69
CA THR A 504 -14.24 -24.07 5.22
C THR A 504 -15.30 -24.44 4.19
N ALA A 505 -15.14 -24.02 2.92
CA ALA A 505 -16.04 -24.36 1.83
C ALA A 505 -16.16 -25.87 1.61
N HIS A 506 -15.04 -26.62 1.68
CA HIS A 506 -15.09 -28.09 1.65
C HIS A 506 -15.90 -28.67 2.80
N GLY A 507 -15.77 -28.12 4.01
CA GLY A 507 -16.58 -28.51 5.17
C GLY A 507 -18.09 -28.34 4.93
N LEU A 508 -18.49 -27.16 4.43
CA LEU A 508 -19.89 -26.83 4.13
C LEU A 508 -20.48 -27.76 3.05
N ILE A 509 -19.72 -28.06 2.00
CA ILE A 509 -20.18 -28.97 0.93
C ILE A 509 -20.37 -30.38 1.48
N ARG A 510 -19.39 -30.91 2.23
CA ARG A 510 -19.49 -32.25 2.86
C ARG A 510 -20.72 -32.36 3.78
N GLU A 511 -21.00 -31.32 4.55
CA GLU A 511 -22.19 -31.27 5.41
C GLU A 511 -23.49 -31.25 4.59
N SER A 512 -23.57 -30.43 3.54
CA SER A 512 -24.76 -30.37 2.68
C SER A 512 -25.07 -31.68 1.98
N LEU A 513 -24.04 -32.44 1.59
CA LEU A 513 -24.18 -33.77 0.99
C LEU A 513 -24.71 -34.80 2.01
N ARG A 514 -24.25 -34.73 3.27
CA ARG A 514 -24.75 -35.59 4.36
C ARG A 514 -26.21 -35.30 4.71
N ASN A 515 -26.61 -34.03 4.63
CA ASN A 515 -27.95 -33.57 5.00
C ASN A 515 -28.97 -33.66 3.84
N GLY A 516 -28.57 -34.10 2.65
CA GLY A 516 -29.45 -34.30 1.50
C GLY A 516 -29.92 -33.02 0.79
N SER A 517 -29.41 -31.84 1.16
CA SER A 517 -29.71 -30.55 0.52
C SER A 517 -28.80 -30.24 -0.68
N SER A 518 -27.60 -30.84 -0.71
CA SER A 518 -26.57 -30.76 -1.77
C SER A 518 -26.37 -29.36 -2.38
N LEU A 519 -25.50 -28.55 -1.76
CA LEU A 519 -25.06 -27.25 -2.33
C LEU A 519 -24.43 -27.38 -3.72
N MET A 520 -23.83 -28.54 -3.99
CA MET A 520 -23.08 -28.82 -5.21
C MET A 520 -23.04 -30.33 -5.47
N SER A 521 -23.13 -30.74 -6.73
CA SER A 521 -22.98 -32.17 -7.07
C SER A 521 -21.53 -32.65 -6.87
N MET A 522 -21.32 -33.95 -6.64
CA MET A 522 -19.95 -34.50 -6.54
C MET A 522 -19.11 -34.27 -7.80
N GLN A 523 -19.74 -34.26 -8.99
CA GLN A 523 -19.06 -34.01 -10.25
C GLN A 523 -18.61 -32.56 -10.37
N GLU A 524 -19.50 -31.62 -10.05
CA GLU A 524 -19.20 -30.19 -10.04
C GLU A 524 -18.11 -29.87 -9.01
N TRP A 525 -18.19 -30.47 -7.82
CA TRP A 525 -17.15 -30.31 -6.80
C TRP A 525 -15.79 -30.81 -7.28
N ALA A 526 -15.73 -31.98 -7.92
CA ALA A 526 -14.50 -32.51 -8.50
C ALA A 526 -13.93 -31.64 -9.63
N GLN A 527 -14.78 -30.91 -10.36
CA GLN A 527 -14.34 -29.95 -11.39
C GLN A 527 -13.68 -28.73 -10.75
N PHE A 528 -14.31 -28.13 -9.73
CA PHE A 528 -13.73 -26.99 -9.01
C PHE A 528 -12.41 -27.32 -8.33
N ASN A 529 -12.27 -28.54 -7.78
CA ASN A 529 -11.03 -29.00 -7.14
C ASN A 529 -9.77 -28.88 -8.01
N ARG A 530 -9.91 -28.81 -9.34
CA ARG A 530 -8.78 -28.61 -10.26
C ARG A 530 -8.26 -27.17 -10.29
N SER A 531 -9.10 -26.21 -9.92
CA SER A 531 -8.84 -24.76 -10.05
C SER A 531 -8.72 -24.04 -8.70
N ILE A 532 -9.04 -24.70 -7.59
CA ILE A 532 -8.87 -24.14 -6.25
C ILE A 532 -7.42 -24.33 -5.76
N PRO A 533 -6.87 -23.37 -5.01
CA PRO A 533 -5.55 -23.51 -4.42
C PRO A 533 -5.48 -24.66 -3.39
N ILE A 534 -4.32 -25.32 -3.34
CA ILE A 534 -3.97 -26.26 -2.26
C ILE A 534 -3.39 -25.52 -1.07
N ASP A 535 -3.26 -26.21 0.07
CA ASP A 535 -2.61 -25.69 1.27
C ASP A 535 -1.22 -25.12 0.93
N PRO A 536 -0.87 -23.88 1.35
CA PRO A 536 0.48 -23.37 1.20
C PRO A 536 1.55 -24.32 1.77
N ASP A 537 1.24 -25.09 2.80
CA ASP A 537 2.14 -26.08 3.39
C ASP A 537 2.36 -27.31 2.49
N GLU A 538 1.54 -27.53 1.45
CA GLU A 538 1.72 -28.60 0.47
C GLU A 538 2.59 -28.19 -0.74
N PHE A 539 2.99 -26.92 -0.82
CA PHE A 539 3.87 -26.44 -1.88
C PHE A 539 5.27 -27.05 -1.79
N PRO A 540 5.95 -27.21 -2.93
CA PRO A 540 7.31 -27.74 -2.94
C PRO A 540 8.34 -26.79 -2.32
N PHE A 541 8.03 -25.48 -2.27
CA PHE A 541 8.87 -24.42 -1.71
C PHE A 541 8.07 -23.53 -0.75
N VAL A 542 8.73 -23.04 0.30
CA VAL A 542 8.14 -22.09 1.27
C VAL A 542 7.90 -20.74 0.61
N PHE A 543 6.70 -20.20 0.76
CA PHE A 543 6.33 -18.87 0.30
C PHE A 543 5.30 -18.21 1.23
N GLY A 544 5.10 -16.91 1.07
CA GLY A 544 4.11 -16.13 1.79
C GLY A 544 3.69 -14.90 1.02
N GLY A 545 2.83 -14.07 1.62
CA GLY A 545 2.25 -12.88 1.00
C GLY A 545 0.74 -12.99 0.80
N GLY A 546 0.22 -12.22 -0.15
CA GLY A 546 -1.21 -12.11 -0.41
C GLY A 546 -1.52 -11.47 -1.75
N VAL A 547 -2.81 -11.26 -1.97
CA VAL A 547 -3.35 -10.60 -3.16
C VAL A 547 -4.22 -9.42 -2.78
N ASN A 548 -4.32 -8.47 -3.69
CA ASN A 548 -5.38 -7.48 -3.71
C ASN A 548 -6.69 -8.15 -4.14
N LEU A 549 -7.44 -8.70 -3.18
CA LEU A 549 -8.65 -9.48 -3.46
C LEU A 549 -9.76 -8.63 -4.06
N ARG A 550 -9.83 -7.37 -3.64
CA ARG A 550 -10.94 -6.46 -3.92
C ARG A 550 -10.39 -5.06 -4.15
N ASN A 551 -10.79 -4.41 -5.25
CA ASN A 551 -10.46 -3.01 -5.51
C ASN A 551 -11.53 -2.07 -4.99
N GLU A 552 -11.15 -0.81 -4.73
CA GLU A 552 -12.13 0.26 -4.54
C GLU A 552 -12.53 0.91 -5.86
N TYR A 553 -13.80 1.29 -5.97
CA TYR A 553 -14.38 2.04 -7.08
C TYR A 553 -14.90 3.39 -6.59
N ALA A 554 -14.93 4.36 -7.50
CA ALA A 554 -15.36 5.71 -7.21
C ALA A 554 -16.89 5.84 -7.40
N PRO A 555 -17.61 6.62 -6.58
CA PRO A 555 -18.96 7.04 -6.93
C PRO A 555 -19.03 7.61 -8.35
N GLY A 556 -19.83 6.99 -9.21
CA GLY A 556 -20.06 7.40 -10.60
C GLY A 556 -19.06 6.85 -11.62
N ASP A 557 -18.06 6.08 -11.20
CA ASP A 557 -17.18 5.28 -12.06
C ASP A 557 -17.12 3.86 -11.52
N ASP A 558 -18.04 3.06 -12.05
CA ASP A 558 -18.27 1.68 -11.62
C ASP A 558 -17.44 0.67 -12.43
N GLU A 559 -16.61 1.17 -13.37
CA GLU A 559 -15.83 0.40 -14.34
C GLU A 559 -14.35 0.41 -14.00
N THR A 560 -13.77 1.57 -13.68
CA THR A 560 -12.33 1.72 -13.46
C THR A 560 -11.98 1.58 -11.98
N PRO A 561 -11.16 0.60 -11.58
CA PRO A 561 -10.67 0.55 -10.21
C PRO A 561 -9.85 1.81 -9.88
N GLN A 562 -10.03 2.37 -8.69
CA GLN A 562 -9.43 3.66 -8.32
C GLN A 562 -7.90 3.67 -8.44
N GLN A 563 -7.23 2.52 -8.33
CA GLN A 563 -5.77 2.38 -8.51
C GLN A 563 -5.29 2.83 -9.90
N PHE A 564 -6.15 2.73 -10.91
CA PHE A 564 -5.85 3.12 -12.30
C PHE A 564 -6.29 4.55 -12.62
N THR A 565 -6.67 5.33 -11.61
CA THR A 565 -7.07 6.74 -11.77
C THR A 565 -6.02 7.67 -11.20
N TYR A 566 -5.57 8.63 -12.03
CA TYR A 566 -4.62 9.64 -11.60
C TYR A 566 -5.34 10.76 -10.85
N LYS A 567 -4.89 11.07 -9.62
CA LYS A 567 -5.42 12.18 -8.82
C LYS A 567 -4.29 12.92 -8.11
N ALA A 568 -3.91 14.06 -8.66
CA ALA A 568 -2.89 14.93 -8.07
C ALA A 568 -3.32 15.46 -6.69
N ALA A 569 -2.33 15.74 -5.84
CA ALA A 569 -2.53 16.58 -4.67
C ALA A 569 -2.80 18.04 -5.09
N ASP A 570 -3.53 18.80 -4.27
CA ASP A 570 -3.79 20.22 -4.52
C ASP A 570 -2.51 21.07 -4.47
N CYS A 571 -1.53 20.62 -3.70
CA CYS A 571 -0.23 21.27 -3.59
C CYS A 571 0.88 20.23 -3.48
N ARG A 572 2.00 20.50 -4.15
CA ARG A 572 3.26 19.77 -3.94
C ARG A 572 4.27 20.67 -3.26
N ARG A 573 5.05 20.09 -2.34
CA ARG A 573 6.21 20.70 -1.69
C ARG A 573 7.40 19.75 -1.78
N PHE A 574 8.61 20.29 -1.80
CA PHE A 574 9.82 19.51 -1.53
C PHE A 574 10.22 19.67 -0.06
N HIS A 575 10.92 18.67 0.49
CA HIS A 575 11.50 18.81 1.82
C HIS A 575 12.67 19.79 1.80
N THR A 576 12.71 20.72 2.73
CA THR A 576 13.93 21.44 3.14
C THR A 576 14.69 20.63 4.20
N ALA A 577 15.95 20.98 4.47
CA ALA A 577 16.72 20.36 5.55
C ALA A 577 16.00 20.46 6.92
N GLU A 578 15.32 21.57 7.19
CA GLU A 578 14.50 21.76 8.40
C GLU A 578 13.31 20.80 8.43
N SER A 579 12.50 20.78 7.37
CA SER A 579 11.32 19.90 7.30
C SER A 579 11.66 18.42 7.25
N TRP A 580 12.91 18.06 6.96
CA TRP A 580 13.37 16.68 6.99
C TRP A 580 13.56 16.15 8.41
N PHE A 581 14.03 17.02 9.32
CA PHE A 581 14.34 16.65 10.71
C PHE A 581 13.28 17.12 11.72
N SER A 582 12.30 17.92 11.30
CA SER A 582 11.22 18.42 12.16
C SER A 582 9.86 18.24 11.50
N GLN A 583 8.99 17.45 12.14
CA GLN A 583 7.61 17.29 11.67
C GLN A 583 6.79 18.57 11.83
N GLU A 584 7.06 19.39 12.85
CA GLU A 584 6.41 20.72 12.98
C GLU A 584 6.74 21.63 11.80
N ALA A 585 7.96 21.55 11.25
CA ALA A 585 8.31 22.30 10.05
C ALA A 585 7.56 21.82 8.80
N VAL A 586 7.23 20.51 8.70
CA VAL A 586 6.34 19.98 7.65
C VAL A 586 4.93 20.55 7.82
N TRP A 587 4.38 20.53 9.04
CA TRP A 587 3.05 21.07 9.34
C TRP A 587 2.97 22.57 9.05
N ARG A 588 3.99 23.34 9.43
CA ARG A 588 4.11 24.77 9.14
C ARG A 588 4.14 25.03 7.63
N ALA A 589 4.93 24.26 6.89
CA ALA A 589 5.00 24.39 5.42
C ALA A 589 3.65 24.07 4.75
N ALA A 590 2.93 23.04 5.22
CA ALA A 590 1.61 22.69 4.72
C ALA A 590 0.55 23.76 5.05
N ALA A 591 0.55 24.26 6.29
CA ALA A 591 -0.35 25.34 6.71
C ALA A 591 -0.12 26.60 5.87
N ALA A 592 1.13 27.00 5.66
CA ALA A 592 1.50 28.14 4.82
C ALA A 592 1.10 27.93 3.35
N ALA A 593 1.15 26.70 2.85
CA ALA A 593 0.83 26.39 1.46
C ALA A 593 -0.66 26.54 1.13
N LEU A 594 -1.56 26.11 2.03
CA LEU A 594 -3.00 26.01 1.73
C LEU A 594 -3.90 26.93 2.58
N PHE A 595 -3.46 27.39 3.75
CA PHE A 595 -4.20 28.39 4.55
C PHE A 595 -3.61 29.80 4.42
N GLY A 596 -2.39 29.95 3.91
CA GLY A 596 -1.76 31.24 3.68
C GLY A 596 -2.40 32.07 2.56
N GLY A 597 -2.22 33.39 2.62
CA GLY A 597 -2.76 34.33 1.63
C GLY A 597 -2.11 34.28 0.24
N ASN A 598 -0.92 33.65 0.11
CA ASN A 598 -0.25 33.35 -1.15
C ASN A 598 0.12 31.86 -1.17
N SER A 599 -0.30 31.12 -2.20
CA SER A 599 0.00 29.69 -2.33
C SER A 599 1.50 29.46 -2.53
N SER A 600 2.15 28.80 -1.57
CA SER A 600 3.56 28.41 -1.66
C SER A 600 3.69 26.96 -2.11
N CYS A 601 3.29 26.67 -3.35
CA CYS A 601 3.34 25.33 -3.96
C CYS A 601 4.37 25.29 -5.08
N VAL A 602 4.98 24.12 -5.31
CA VAL A 602 5.91 23.87 -6.43
C VAL A 602 5.25 24.31 -7.74
N GLN A 603 6.02 24.93 -8.64
CA GLN A 603 5.51 25.36 -9.94
C GLN A 603 4.81 24.21 -10.66
N GLY A 604 3.58 24.45 -11.13
CA GLY A 604 2.79 23.43 -11.83
C GLY A 604 2.15 22.37 -10.93
N SER A 605 2.17 22.52 -9.59
CA SER A 605 1.45 21.61 -8.67
C SER A 605 -0.03 21.45 -9.03
N MET A 606 -0.64 22.54 -9.52
CA MET A 606 -2.03 22.58 -9.97
C MET A 606 -2.06 22.54 -11.49
N SER A 607 -2.12 21.34 -12.07
CA SER A 607 -2.68 21.19 -13.40
C SER A 607 -4.14 20.78 -13.24
N ASN A 608 -5.08 21.66 -13.62
CA ASN A 608 -6.45 21.28 -13.90
C ASN A 608 -6.47 19.89 -14.54
N ALA A 609 -7.39 19.02 -14.10
CA ALA A 609 -7.56 17.60 -14.46
C ALA A 609 -7.68 17.27 -15.98
N ARG A 610 -7.36 18.21 -16.88
CA ARG A 610 -7.32 18.08 -18.33
C ARG A 610 -5.92 18.15 -18.96
N ALA A 611 -4.87 18.54 -18.25
CA ALA A 611 -3.54 18.77 -18.88
C ALA A 611 -2.56 17.59 -18.81
N VAL A 612 -2.86 16.52 -18.06
CA VAL A 612 -1.93 15.39 -17.84
C VAL A 612 -1.70 14.56 -19.12
N VAL A 613 -2.56 14.71 -20.14
CA VAL A 613 -2.41 14.03 -21.44
C VAL A 613 -1.31 14.67 -22.32
N GLU A 614 -0.91 15.92 -22.08
CA GLU A 614 0.04 16.62 -22.96
C GLU A 614 1.53 16.36 -22.65
N CYS A 615 1.90 15.97 -21.42
CA CYS A 615 3.31 15.74 -21.07
C CYS A 615 3.91 14.45 -21.67
N ARG A 616 3.10 13.47 -22.05
CA ARG A 616 3.61 12.24 -22.71
C ARG A 616 4.11 12.47 -24.14
N ARG A 617 3.76 13.58 -24.79
CA ARG A 617 4.23 13.87 -26.16
C ARG A 617 5.68 14.36 -26.24
N LEU A 618 6.30 14.77 -25.13
CA LEU A 618 7.63 15.39 -25.16
C LEU A 618 8.79 14.46 -24.76
N VAL A 619 8.52 13.33 -24.10
CA VAL A 619 9.58 12.42 -23.62
C VAL A 619 9.99 11.36 -24.66
N TYR A 620 9.22 11.17 -25.73
CA TYR A 620 9.54 10.23 -26.82
C TYR A 620 10.20 10.85 -28.06
N MET A 621 10.57 12.15 -28.02
CA MET A 621 11.10 12.87 -29.21
C MET A 621 12.60 13.20 -29.18
N TYR A 622 13.39 12.60 -28.29
CA TYR A 622 14.85 12.68 -28.35
C TYR A 622 15.47 11.32 -28.69
N SER A 623 15.24 10.90 -29.92
CA SER A 623 16.04 9.88 -30.58
C SER A 623 16.09 10.22 -32.07
N VAL A 624 17.32 10.37 -32.58
CA VAL A 624 17.72 10.46 -33.98
C VAL A 624 17.71 11.87 -34.62
N CYS A 625 18.89 12.48 -34.65
CA CYS A 625 19.38 13.19 -35.84
C CYS A 625 20.92 13.15 -35.88
N PRO A 626 21.56 12.39 -36.78
CA PRO A 626 22.93 12.65 -37.18
C PRO A 626 22.96 13.56 -38.44
N ARG A 627 23.61 14.72 -38.26
CA ARG A 627 24.02 15.75 -39.24
C ARG A 627 22.96 16.47 -40.06
#